data_AF-A0A7V5PXM3-F1
#
_entry.id   AF-A0A7V5PXM3-F1
#
_cell.length_a   1.000
_cell.length_b   1.000
_cell.length_c   1.000
_cell.angle_alpha   90.00
_cell.angle_beta   90.00
_cell.angle_gamma   90.00
#
_symmetry.space_group_name_H-M   'P 1'
#
loop_
_entity.id
_entity.type
_entity.pdbx_description
1 polymer ?
#
loop_
_entity_poly.entity_id
_entity_poly.type
_entity_poly.pdbx_seq_one_letter_code
_entity_poly.pdbx_strand_id
1 'polypeptide(L)'
;MKHIDPQLYAQYDFSKPWDAPVNRRLESQMPDCFKNPQIDAPEYHTNYLAVVGPRTVLRENAFCRIGEIADGTSRTVMIIESNQTVHWMEPTDLSVDEAVDELLASEGEFLQPLLLFADGSVQKLVDLPNSLAPDSALFNIDDDQQDPFD
;
A
#
# COMPACT_ATOMS: atom_id res chain seq x y z
N MET A 1 18.27 -5.05 6.43
CA MET A 1 17.97 -3.61 6.44
C MET A 1 16.67 -3.46 7.24
N LYS A 2 16.68 -2.87 8.43
CA LYS A 2 15.47 -2.59 9.21
C LYS A 2 15.21 -1.08 9.07
N HIS A 3 14.16 -0.71 8.36
CA HIS A 3 13.86 0.68 8.01
C HIS A 3 13.03 1.42 9.08
N ILE A 4 12.60 0.73 10.14
CA ILE A 4 12.06 1.36 11.34
C ILE A 4 13.16 1.41 12.40
N ASP A 5 13.32 2.57 13.03
CA ASP A 5 14.22 2.77 14.17
C ASP A 5 13.91 1.70 15.23
N PRO A 6 14.86 0.81 15.58
CA PRO A 6 14.66 -0.19 16.62
C PRO A 6 14.17 0.39 17.95
N GLN A 7 14.52 1.65 18.25
CA GLN A 7 14.04 2.35 19.44
C GLN A 7 12.56 2.71 19.35
N LEU A 8 12.08 3.16 18.18
CA LEU A 8 10.66 3.44 17.96
C LEU A 8 9.84 2.16 18.06
N TYR A 9 10.29 1.08 17.41
CA TYR A 9 9.63 -0.23 17.47
C TYR A 9 9.50 -0.75 18.92
N ALA A 10 10.57 -0.63 19.73
CA ALA A 10 10.57 -1.10 21.11
C ALA A 10 9.65 -0.29 22.05
N GLN A 11 9.27 0.92 21.67
CA GLN A 11 8.38 1.78 22.45
C GLN A 11 6.89 1.53 22.19
N TYR A 12 6.56 0.90 21.07
CA TYR A 12 5.18 0.63 20.66
C TYR A 12 4.60 -0.57 21.42
N ASP A 13 3.43 -0.42 22.02
CA ASP A 13 2.71 -1.48 22.71
C ASP A 13 1.74 -2.18 21.75
N PHE A 14 2.20 -3.28 21.16
CA PHE A 14 1.40 -4.10 20.23
C PHE A 14 0.18 -4.78 20.89
N SER A 15 0.04 -4.73 22.22
CA SER A 15 -1.15 -5.24 22.92
C SER A 15 -2.29 -4.22 23.00
N LYS A 16 -2.03 -2.97 22.57
CA LYS A 16 -2.99 -1.86 22.61
C LYS A 16 -3.32 -1.37 21.19
N PRO A 17 -4.51 -0.78 21.00
CA PRO A 17 -4.84 -0.05 19.78
C PRO A 17 -3.80 1.02 19.46
N TRP A 18 -3.68 1.37 18.18
CA TRP A 18 -2.73 2.38 17.70
C TRP A 18 -2.97 3.76 18.31
N ASP A 19 -4.23 4.10 18.57
CA ASP A 19 -4.68 5.40 19.05
C ASP A 19 -4.70 5.52 20.58
N ALA A 20 -4.38 4.43 21.29
CA ALA A 20 -4.28 4.42 22.73
C ALA A 20 -3.21 5.43 23.21
N PRO A 21 -3.39 6.10 24.37
CA PRO A 21 -2.45 7.13 24.83
C PRO A 21 -0.97 6.71 24.89
N VAL A 22 -0.69 5.42 25.15
CA VAL A 22 0.66 4.86 25.18
C VAL A 22 1.33 4.78 23.81
N ASN A 23 0.55 4.61 22.75
CA ASN A 23 1.03 4.52 21.36
C ASN A 23 0.95 5.90 20.68
N ARG A 24 -0.14 6.64 20.87
CA ARG A 24 -0.37 7.98 20.28
C ARG A 24 0.77 8.97 20.56
N ARG A 25 1.43 8.89 21.72
CA ARG A 25 2.62 9.72 22.04
C ARG A 25 3.79 9.56 21.04
N LEU A 26 3.76 8.53 20.19
CA LEU A 26 4.79 8.25 19.19
C LEU A 26 4.47 8.89 17.83
N GLU A 27 3.29 9.54 17.65
CA GLU A 27 2.85 10.09 16.36
C GLU A 27 3.87 11.04 15.72
N SER A 28 4.57 11.84 16.52
CA SER A 28 5.60 12.77 16.07
C SER A 28 6.90 12.12 15.61
N GLN A 29 7.06 10.81 15.83
CA GLN A 29 8.19 10.01 15.35
C GLN A 29 7.92 9.37 13.99
N MET A 30 6.94 9.88 13.22
CA MET A 30 6.66 9.43 11.86
C MET A 30 7.94 9.49 11.00
N PRO A 31 8.39 8.36 10.42
CA PRO A 31 9.52 8.35 9.51
C PRO A 31 9.29 9.23 8.28
N ASP A 32 10.33 9.95 7.83
CA ASP A 32 10.20 10.85 6.68
C ASP A 32 9.84 10.13 5.38
N CYS A 33 10.15 8.83 5.24
CA CYS A 33 9.76 8.04 4.08
C CYS A 33 8.25 7.76 3.98
N PHE A 34 7.46 8.08 5.00
CA PHE A 34 5.99 8.02 4.96
C PHE A 34 5.37 9.40 4.65
N LYS A 35 6.17 10.46 4.58
CA LYS A 35 5.70 11.78 4.16
C LYS A 35 5.78 11.90 2.65
N ASN A 36 4.66 12.28 2.05
CA ASN A 36 4.65 12.72 0.66
C ASN A 36 4.93 14.24 0.62
N PRO A 37 6.08 14.69 0.08
CA PRO A 37 6.42 16.12 0.04
C PRO A 37 5.65 16.89 -1.04
N GLN A 38 4.84 16.22 -1.86
CA GLN A 38 4.12 16.83 -2.99
C GLN A 38 2.68 17.22 -2.65
N ILE A 39 2.17 16.83 -1.48
CA ILE A 39 0.81 17.14 -1.03
C ILE A 39 0.82 17.86 0.32
N ASP A 40 -0.23 18.62 0.58
CA ASP A 40 -0.47 19.25 1.89
C ASP A 40 -1.35 18.31 2.74
N ALA A 41 -0.73 17.29 3.32
CA ALA A 41 -1.41 16.32 4.20
C ALA A 41 -1.46 16.82 5.65
N PRO A 42 -2.47 16.41 6.44
CA PRO A 42 -2.46 16.65 7.89
C PRO A 42 -1.18 16.11 8.56
N GLU A 43 -0.79 16.70 9.69
CA GLU A 43 0.38 16.21 10.44
C GLU A 43 0.22 14.72 10.79
N TYR A 44 1.32 13.97 10.68
CA TYR A 44 1.38 12.54 11.00
C TYR A 44 0.48 11.66 10.12
N HIS A 45 0.16 12.12 8.90
CA HIS A 45 -0.56 11.32 7.92
C HIS A 45 0.33 10.91 6.76
N THR A 46 -0.03 9.78 6.16
CA THR A 46 0.54 9.24 4.92
C THR A 46 -0.59 9.08 3.91
N ASN A 47 -0.26 9.23 2.63
CA ASN A 47 -1.12 8.79 1.53
C ASN A 47 -0.54 7.60 0.77
N TYR A 48 0.55 6.99 1.26
CA TYR A 48 1.04 5.72 0.76
C TYR A 48 0.31 4.59 1.48
N LEU A 49 -0.70 4.02 0.83
CA LEU A 49 -1.56 2.98 1.41
C LEU A 49 -1.29 1.64 0.75
N ALA A 50 -1.26 0.57 1.55
CA ALA A 50 -1.19 -0.78 1.01
C ALA A 50 -2.52 -1.16 0.35
N VAL A 51 -2.43 -2.07 -0.62
CA VAL A 51 -3.61 -2.72 -1.20
C VAL A 51 -3.72 -4.12 -0.62
N VAL A 52 -4.76 -4.34 0.18
CA VAL A 52 -4.96 -5.56 0.96
C VAL A 52 -6.15 -6.36 0.43
N GLY A 53 -5.99 -7.67 0.44
CA GLY A 53 -7.05 -8.59 0.05
C GLY A 53 -6.59 -10.05 0.08
N PRO A 54 -7.52 -11.02 -0.04
CA PRO A 54 -7.17 -12.44 0.03
C PRO A 54 -6.15 -12.89 -1.03
N ARG A 55 -6.13 -12.21 -2.19
CA ARG A 55 -5.27 -12.51 -3.34
C ARG A 55 -4.14 -11.52 -3.56
N THR A 56 -3.91 -10.55 -2.66
CA THR A 56 -2.81 -9.60 -2.79
C THR A 56 -1.55 -10.11 -2.08
N VAL A 57 -0.42 -9.41 -2.26
CA VAL A 57 0.84 -9.69 -1.55
C VAL A 57 0.71 -9.39 -0.05
N LEU A 58 0.07 -8.27 0.30
CA LEU A 58 -0.12 -7.81 1.67
C LEU A 58 -1.49 -8.28 2.18
N ARG A 59 -1.48 -9.35 2.98
CA ARG A 59 -2.70 -9.99 3.50
C ARG A 59 -2.79 -9.74 5.00
N GLU A 60 -3.98 -9.42 5.49
CA GLU A 60 -4.21 -9.11 6.91
C GLU A 60 -3.71 -10.20 7.87
N ASN A 61 -3.74 -11.46 7.46
CA ASN A 61 -3.45 -12.61 8.34
C ASN A 61 -2.55 -13.68 7.70
N ALA A 62 -1.79 -13.34 6.66
CA ALA A 62 -0.94 -14.30 5.97
C ALA A 62 0.32 -13.68 5.38
N PHE A 63 1.39 -14.47 5.33
CA PHE A 63 2.59 -14.12 4.58
C PHE A 63 2.45 -14.61 3.15
N CYS A 64 2.83 -13.77 2.18
CA CYS A 64 3.03 -14.17 0.80
C CYS A 64 4.52 -14.45 0.58
N ARG A 65 4.86 -15.64 0.05
CA ARG A 65 6.23 -15.91 -0.41
C ARG A 65 6.42 -15.33 -1.80
N ILE A 66 7.63 -14.88 -2.13
CA ILE A 66 7.95 -14.38 -3.48
C ILE A 66 7.57 -15.39 -4.57
N GLY A 67 7.79 -16.69 -4.35
CA GLY A 67 7.42 -17.74 -5.31
C GLY A 67 5.91 -17.99 -5.45
N GLU A 68 5.07 -17.38 -4.62
CA GLU A 68 3.60 -17.41 -4.74
C GLU A 68 3.08 -16.29 -5.66
N ILE A 69 3.92 -15.33 -6.06
CA ILE A 69 3.56 -14.22 -6.95
C ILE A 69 3.67 -14.70 -8.41
N ALA A 70 2.64 -15.41 -8.88
CA ALA A 70 2.62 -16.10 -10.16
C ALA A 70 2.70 -15.13 -11.36
N ASP A 71 2.01 -14.00 -11.28
CA ASP A 71 2.03 -12.93 -12.30
C ASP A 71 3.40 -12.24 -12.42
N GLY A 72 4.29 -12.48 -11.45
CA GLY A 72 5.63 -11.92 -11.39
C GLY A 72 5.69 -10.62 -10.58
N THR A 73 6.76 -10.48 -9.80
CA THR A 73 6.94 -9.37 -8.84
C THR A 73 6.97 -7.98 -9.49
N SER A 74 7.38 -7.88 -10.75
CA SER A 74 7.43 -6.61 -11.50
C SER A 74 6.10 -6.20 -12.12
N ARG A 75 5.04 -7.01 -11.94
CA ARG A 75 3.69 -6.77 -12.47
C ARG A 75 2.64 -6.64 -11.37
N THR A 76 2.99 -6.96 -10.13
CA THR A 76 2.10 -6.88 -8.97
C THR A 76 2.40 -5.64 -8.14
N VAL A 77 1.42 -4.75 -8.01
CA VAL A 77 1.47 -3.55 -7.16
C VAL A 77 1.08 -3.89 -5.73
N MET A 78 1.78 -3.30 -4.76
CA MET A 78 1.56 -3.52 -3.32
C MET A 78 1.05 -2.28 -2.59
N ILE A 79 1.57 -1.10 -2.95
CA ILE A 79 1.27 0.18 -2.30
C ILE A 79 1.02 1.19 -3.40
N ILE A 80 0.01 2.06 -3.20
CA ILE A 80 -0.27 3.18 -4.09
C ILE A 80 -0.17 4.50 -3.34
N GLU A 81 0.16 5.56 -4.06
CA GLU A 81 -0.12 6.93 -3.65
C GLU A 81 -1.63 7.19 -3.82
N SER A 82 -2.36 7.18 -2.71
CA SER A 82 -3.81 7.35 -2.63
C SER A 82 -4.22 8.82 -2.61
N ASN A 83 -5.46 9.08 -3.00
CA ASN A 83 -6.14 10.37 -2.81
C ASN A 83 -6.60 10.58 -1.36
N GLN A 84 -6.60 9.51 -0.55
CA GLN A 84 -6.90 9.55 0.88
C GLN A 84 -5.63 9.69 1.71
N THR A 85 -5.77 10.28 2.89
CA THR A 85 -4.70 10.36 3.89
C THR A 85 -5.15 9.70 5.18
N VAL A 86 -4.32 8.83 5.76
CA VAL A 86 -4.59 8.19 7.05
C VAL A 86 -3.46 8.48 8.02
N HIS A 87 -3.75 8.43 9.32
CA HIS A 87 -2.72 8.59 10.33
C HIS A 87 -1.69 7.44 10.21
N TRP A 88 -0.38 7.71 10.23
CA TRP A 88 0.63 6.71 9.85
C TRP A 88 0.72 5.45 10.74
N MET A 89 0.19 5.52 11.97
CA MET A 89 0.09 4.36 12.88
C MET A 89 -1.25 3.63 12.79
N GLU A 90 -2.23 4.20 12.08
CA GLU A 90 -3.55 3.61 11.94
C GLU A 90 -3.50 2.41 10.98
N PRO A 91 -4.04 1.24 11.35
CA PRO A 91 -4.02 0.04 10.52
C PRO A 91 -5.18 0.07 9.50
N THR A 92 -5.22 1.13 8.70
CA THR A 92 -6.23 1.34 7.65
C THR A 92 -5.52 1.39 6.31
N ASP A 93 -5.93 0.53 5.39
CA ASP A 93 -5.39 0.34 4.05
C ASP A 93 -6.54 0.18 3.04
N LEU A 94 -6.24 0.14 1.75
CA LEU A 94 -7.24 0.04 0.68
C LEU A 94 -7.55 -1.42 0.33
N SER A 95 -8.82 -1.73 0.10
CA SER A 95 -9.19 -2.94 -0.63
C SER A 95 -8.80 -2.83 -2.11
N VAL A 96 -8.78 -3.97 -2.81
CA VAL A 96 -8.52 -4.00 -4.26
C VAL A 96 -9.51 -3.13 -5.04
N ASP A 97 -10.79 -3.19 -4.69
CA ASP A 97 -11.84 -2.42 -5.38
C ASP A 97 -11.67 -0.91 -5.15
N GLU A 98 -11.39 -0.49 -3.92
CA GLU A 98 -11.10 0.93 -3.61
C GLU A 98 -9.86 1.43 -4.35
N ALA A 99 -8.80 0.62 -4.43
CA ALA A 99 -7.59 0.98 -5.15
C ALA A 99 -7.85 1.12 -6.67
N VAL A 100 -8.63 0.21 -7.26
CA VAL A 100 -9.04 0.29 -8.68
C VAL A 100 -9.85 1.57 -8.94
N ASP A 101 -10.86 1.84 -8.11
CA ASP A 101 -11.69 3.03 -8.25
C ASP A 101 -10.87 4.32 -8.17
N GLU A 102 -9.88 4.39 -7.25
CA GLU A 102 -8.98 5.53 -7.14
C GLU A 102 -8.07 5.70 -8.36
N LEU A 103 -7.45 4.62 -8.85
CA LEU A 103 -6.57 4.70 -10.01
C LEU A 103 -7.34 5.11 -11.28
N LEU A 104 -8.56 4.61 -11.48
CA LEU A 104 -9.43 5.01 -12.57
C LEU A 104 -9.84 6.48 -12.46
N ALA A 105 -10.09 6.97 -11.24
CA ALA A 105 -10.42 8.37 -11.01
C ALA A 105 -9.24 9.33 -11.28
N SER A 106 -8.00 8.85 -11.13
CA SER A 106 -6.78 9.61 -11.41
C SER A 106 -6.33 9.59 -12.88
N GLU A 107 -7.07 8.93 -13.78
CA GLU A 107 -6.79 8.99 -15.22
C GLU A 107 -6.89 10.43 -15.75
N GLY A 108 -5.80 10.91 -16.33
CA GLY A 108 -5.73 12.26 -16.92
C GLY A 108 -5.43 13.38 -15.91
N GLU A 109 -5.24 13.08 -14.63
CA GLU A 109 -4.77 14.05 -13.66
C GLU A 109 -3.32 14.49 -13.93
N PHE A 110 -2.99 15.74 -13.62
CA PHE A 110 -1.63 16.26 -13.82
C PHE A 110 -0.61 15.58 -12.91
N LEU A 111 -0.99 15.32 -11.66
CA LEU A 111 -0.22 14.51 -10.74
C LEU A 111 -0.71 13.08 -10.85
N GLN A 112 0.18 12.19 -11.28
CA GLN A 112 -0.12 10.78 -11.47
C GLN A 112 0.39 10.01 -10.25
N PRO A 113 -0.41 9.09 -9.69
CA PRO A 113 -0.02 8.39 -8.47
C PRO A 113 1.20 7.51 -8.70
N LEU A 114 2.04 7.42 -7.67
CA LEU A 114 3.16 6.49 -7.60
C LEU A 114 2.69 5.12 -7.14
N LEU A 115 3.17 4.07 -7.80
CA LEU A 115 2.83 2.67 -7.54
C LEU A 115 4.10 1.92 -7.16
N LEU A 116 4.12 1.28 -6.00
CA LEU A 116 5.20 0.41 -5.56
C LEU A 116 4.90 -1.04 -5.96
N PHE A 117 5.79 -1.63 -6.74
CA PHE A 117 5.72 -3.02 -7.18
C PHE A 117 6.39 -3.97 -6.18
N ALA A 118 6.02 -5.25 -6.24
CA ALA A 118 6.56 -6.29 -5.37
C ALA A 118 8.06 -6.59 -5.59
N ASP A 119 8.63 -6.14 -6.71
CA ASP A 119 10.07 -6.16 -6.95
C ASP A 119 10.82 -4.95 -6.37
N GLY A 120 10.11 -4.02 -5.74
CA GLY A 120 10.65 -2.80 -5.16
C GLY A 120 10.80 -1.63 -6.14
N SER A 121 10.41 -1.79 -7.40
CA SER A 121 10.35 -0.68 -8.36
C SER A 121 9.16 0.24 -8.09
N VAL A 122 9.32 1.53 -8.44
CA VAL A 122 8.26 2.54 -8.35
C VAL A 122 8.00 3.09 -9.74
N GLN A 123 6.74 3.13 -10.16
CA GLN A 123 6.32 3.69 -11.45
C GLN A 123 5.12 4.61 -11.25
N LYS A 124 4.92 5.56 -12.17
CA LYS A 124 3.67 6.33 -12.22
C LYS A 124 2.61 5.55 -12.97
N LEU A 125 1.34 5.76 -12.62
CA LEU A 125 0.21 5.17 -13.34
C LEU A 125 0.28 5.41 -14.87
N VAL A 126 0.54 6.64 -15.30
CA VAL A 126 0.66 7.00 -16.72
C VAL A 126 1.80 6.31 -17.48
N ASP A 127 2.81 5.81 -16.76
CA ASP A 127 3.97 5.16 -17.35
C ASP A 127 3.76 3.64 -17.50
N LEU A 128 2.65 3.10 -17.00
CA LEU A 128 2.35 1.68 -17.12
C LEU A 128 2.12 1.29 -18.60
N PRO A 129 2.61 0.12 -19.03
CA PRO A 129 2.29 -0.39 -20.35
C PRO A 129 0.80 -0.74 -20.42
N ASN A 130 0.18 -0.61 -21.60
CA ASN A 130 -1.23 -0.98 -21.83
C ASN A 130 -1.60 -2.42 -21.41
N SER A 131 -0.61 -3.32 -21.26
CA SER A 131 -0.81 -4.68 -20.75
C SER A 131 -1.00 -4.77 -19.23
N LEU A 132 -0.97 -3.63 -18.52
CA LEU A 132 -1.15 -3.47 -17.09
C LEU A 132 -2.18 -2.35 -16.88
N ALA A 133 -3.45 -2.69 -17.12
CA ALA A 133 -4.55 -1.79 -16.81
C ALA A 133 -4.71 -1.66 -15.28
N PRO A 134 -5.23 -0.52 -14.78
CA PRO A 134 -5.56 -0.34 -13.38
C PRO A 134 -6.84 -1.12 -13.01
N ASP A 135 -6.78 -2.44 -13.11
CA ASP A 135 -7.84 -3.36 -12.68
C ASP A 135 -7.35 -4.29 -11.56
N SER A 136 -8.21 -5.19 -11.09
CA SER A 136 -7.90 -6.07 -9.97
C SER A 136 -6.67 -6.97 -10.21
N ALA A 137 -6.33 -7.30 -11.46
CA ALA A 137 -5.17 -8.15 -11.78
C ALA A 137 -3.84 -7.43 -11.48
N LEU A 138 -3.84 -6.10 -11.46
CA LEU A 138 -2.66 -5.31 -11.08
C LEU A 138 -2.20 -5.57 -9.63
N PHE A 139 -3.11 -6.02 -8.76
CA PHE A 139 -2.87 -6.22 -7.32
C PHE A 139 -2.87 -7.69 -6.90
N ASN A 140 -3.36 -8.59 -7.75
CA ASN A 140 -3.44 -10.01 -7.46
C ASN A 140 -2.09 -10.71 -7.70
N ILE A 141 -1.94 -11.90 -7.11
CA ILE A 141 -0.74 -12.72 -7.22
C ILE A 141 -0.90 -13.94 -8.16
N ASP A 142 -2.01 -14.05 -8.89
CA ASP A 142 -2.48 -15.33 -9.45
C ASP A 142 -2.68 -15.29 -10.98
N ASP A 143 -2.26 -16.36 -11.66
CA ASP A 143 -2.39 -16.58 -13.10
C ASP A 143 -3.76 -17.21 -13.40
N ASP A 144 -4.79 -16.37 -13.58
CA ASP A 144 -6.07 -16.75 -14.21
C ASP A 144 -6.73 -18.07 -13.71
N GLN A 145 -6.63 -18.42 -12.43
CA GLN A 145 -7.52 -19.42 -11.84
C GLN A 145 -8.85 -18.72 -11.52
N GLN A 146 -9.78 -18.73 -12.49
CA GLN A 146 -11.20 -18.64 -12.17
C GLN A 146 -11.48 -19.65 -11.04
N ASP A 147 -12.06 -19.17 -9.96
CA ASP A 147 -12.62 -20.04 -8.93
C ASP A 147 -13.53 -21.04 -9.67
N PRO A 148 -13.35 -22.37 -9.53
CA PRO A 148 -14.15 -23.36 -10.27
C PRO A 148 -15.64 -23.38 -9.85
N PHE A 149 -16.08 -22.35 -9.12
CA PHE A 149 -17.40 -22.20 -8.53
C PHE A 149 -18.09 -20.85 -8.85
N ASP A 150 -17.55 -20.02 -9.75
CA ASP A 150 -18.30 -18.91 -10.39
C ASP A 150 -18.93 -19.33 -11.73
#